data_AF-X1U813-F1
#
_entry.id   AF-X1U813-F1
#
_cell.length_a   1.000
_cell.length_b   1.000
_cell.length_c   1.000
_cell.angle_alpha   90.00
_cell.angle_beta   90.00
_cell.angle_gamma   90.00
#
_symmetry.space_group_name_H-M   'P 1'
#
loop_
_entity.id
_entity.type
_entity.pdbx_description
1 polymer ?
#
loop_
_entity_poly.entity_id
_entity_poly.type
_entity_poly.pdbx_seq_one_letter_code
_entity_poly.pdbx_strand_id
1 'polypeptide(L)'
;MERAKASFLADIRAGFNVLHVDCTVDPHFEGYVPLKIVTKRTVEIIEYIEERRKKESIGKIGYEAGAEKTAGGLTDFRAFEEFLKSLIQELDERNLPRPDFIVGQTGTLIKMQKNVGDFNSDTAQRLAAITRKYGVGFKEHNADFLDDEILKLHPDLGITAANAGPEFSTVEIKTYLKLGDREKEAVKQGRLRSPSNFLSVLRKRALESERWRKWLEKN
;
A
#
# COMPACT_ATOMS: atom_id res chain seq x y z
N MET A 1 2.82 -10.69 -17.20
CA MET A 1 4.18 -10.54 -16.64
C MET A 1 4.99 -9.46 -17.35
N GLU A 2 5.11 -9.46 -18.68
CA GLU A 2 5.93 -8.46 -19.41
C GLU A 2 5.65 -6.98 -19.06
N ARG A 3 4.37 -6.58 -18.98
CA ARG A 3 4.02 -5.21 -18.59
C ARG A 3 4.46 -4.86 -17.18
N ALA A 4 4.38 -5.80 -16.23
CA ALA A 4 4.84 -5.59 -14.87
C ALA A 4 6.36 -5.41 -14.83
N LYS A 5 7.11 -6.29 -15.51
CA LYS A 5 8.57 -6.18 -15.66
C LYS A 5 8.99 -4.84 -16.27
N ALA A 6 8.31 -4.40 -17.32
CA ALA A 6 8.57 -3.10 -17.94
C ALA A 6 8.30 -1.92 -16.99
N SER A 7 7.24 -2.01 -16.16
CA SER A 7 6.94 -0.99 -15.14
C SER A 7 8.04 -0.91 -14.08
N PHE A 8 8.40 -2.04 -13.46
CA PHE A 8 9.48 -2.07 -12.46
C PHE A 8 10.82 -1.59 -13.01
N LEU A 9 11.12 -1.91 -14.28
CA LEU A 9 12.33 -1.41 -14.93
C LEU A 9 12.30 0.11 -15.11
N ALA A 10 11.14 0.69 -15.43
CA ALA A 10 10.98 2.14 -15.49
C ALA A 10 11.18 2.77 -14.10
N ASP A 11 10.65 2.15 -13.05
CA ASP A 11 10.77 2.64 -11.67
C ASP A 11 12.25 2.69 -11.21
N ILE A 12 13.01 1.61 -11.37
CA ILE A 12 14.43 1.61 -10.95
C ILE A 12 15.27 2.60 -11.77
N ARG A 13 14.94 2.84 -13.04
CA ARG A 13 15.60 3.84 -13.88
C ARG A 13 15.26 5.27 -13.48
N ALA A 14 14.07 5.47 -12.91
CA ALA A 14 13.63 6.74 -12.35
C ALA A 14 14.20 7.01 -10.94
N GLY A 15 14.93 6.05 -10.36
CA GLY A 15 15.59 6.20 -9.06
C GLY A 15 14.79 5.67 -7.87
N PHE A 16 13.71 4.93 -8.10
CA PHE A 16 13.03 4.21 -7.02
C PHE A 16 13.95 3.12 -6.47
N ASN A 17 14.11 3.09 -5.16
CA ASN A 17 15.04 2.20 -4.46
C ASN A 17 14.35 1.23 -3.48
N VAL A 18 13.02 1.21 -3.43
CA VAL A 18 12.20 0.20 -2.74
C VAL A 18 11.01 -0.12 -3.64
N LEU A 19 10.78 -1.40 -3.94
CA LEU A 19 9.71 -1.85 -4.84
C LEU A 19 8.80 -2.87 -4.17
N HIS A 20 7.49 -2.61 -4.20
CA HIS A 20 6.50 -3.61 -3.79
C HIS A 20 6.13 -4.52 -4.96
N VAL A 21 6.57 -5.78 -4.90
CA VAL A 21 6.23 -6.83 -5.85
C VAL A 21 4.98 -7.57 -5.35
N ASP A 22 3.81 -7.06 -5.75
CA ASP A 22 2.53 -7.67 -5.43
C ASP A 22 2.03 -8.54 -6.59
N CYS A 23 2.02 -9.85 -6.38
CA CYS A 23 1.52 -10.84 -7.34
C CYS A 23 0.21 -11.50 -6.88
N THR A 24 -0.47 -10.94 -5.87
CA THR A 24 -1.66 -11.54 -5.24
C THR A 24 -2.96 -11.33 -6.02
N VAL A 25 -2.96 -10.39 -6.97
CA VAL A 25 -4.13 -10.03 -7.80
C VAL A 25 -3.89 -10.39 -9.27
N ASP A 26 -4.82 -11.14 -9.85
CA ASP A 26 -4.82 -11.48 -11.27
C ASP A 26 -6.28 -11.61 -11.76
N PRO A 27 -6.71 -10.80 -12.76
CA PRO A 27 -8.08 -10.83 -13.27
C PRO A 27 -8.44 -12.14 -14.01
N HIS A 28 -7.47 -13.01 -14.28
CA HIS A 28 -7.70 -14.32 -14.88
C HIS A 28 -7.99 -15.43 -13.84
N PHE A 29 -7.90 -15.11 -12.54
CA PHE A 29 -8.29 -16.02 -11.47
C PHE A 29 -9.64 -15.60 -10.90
N GLU A 30 -10.53 -16.59 -10.71
CA GLU A 30 -11.72 -16.37 -9.90
C GLU A 30 -11.31 -16.36 -8.42
N GLY A 31 -11.37 -15.19 -7.79
CA GLY A 31 -10.96 -15.00 -6.40
C GLY A 31 -9.46 -14.71 -6.26
N TYR A 32 -8.73 -15.57 -5.55
CA TYR A 32 -7.34 -15.33 -5.17
C TYR A 32 -6.34 -16.13 -5.99
N VAL A 33 -5.18 -15.52 -6.26
CA VAL A 33 -4.06 -16.23 -6.87
C VAL A 33 -3.48 -17.22 -5.85
N PRO A 34 -3.33 -18.51 -6.19
CA PRO A 34 -2.70 -19.49 -5.31
C PRO A 34 -1.31 -19.04 -4.87
N LEU A 35 -0.99 -19.17 -3.57
CA LEU A 35 0.27 -18.68 -3.00
C LEU A 35 1.52 -19.23 -3.72
N LYS A 36 1.49 -20.48 -4.19
CA LYS A 36 2.58 -21.05 -5.01
C LYS A 36 2.83 -20.27 -6.30
N ILE A 37 1.78 -19.77 -6.95
CA ILE A 37 1.88 -18.94 -8.15
C ILE A 37 2.38 -17.54 -7.78
N VAL A 38 1.88 -16.97 -6.67
CA VAL A 38 2.37 -15.69 -6.12
C VAL A 38 3.88 -15.76 -5.87
N THR A 39 4.36 -16.79 -5.17
CA THR A 39 5.79 -17.02 -4.91
C THR A 39 6.59 -17.09 -6.20
N LYS A 40 6.18 -17.94 -7.16
CA LYS A 40 6.88 -18.10 -8.43
C LYS A 40 6.99 -16.77 -9.20
N ARG A 41 5.89 -16.02 -9.29
CA ARG A 41 5.85 -14.73 -10.01
C ARG A 41 6.67 -13.65 -9.30
N THR A 42 6.64 -13.64 -7.97
CA THR A 42 7.44 -12.72 -7.15
C THR A 42 8.92 -12.95 -7.39
N VAL A 43 9.37 -14.21 -7.33
CA VAL A 43 10.76 -14.60 -7.61
C VAL A 43 11.15 -14.24 -9.04
N GLU A 44 10.32 -14.56 -10.04
CA GLU A 44 10.57 -14.21 -11.45
C GLU A 44 10.75 -12.70 -11.66
N ILE A 45 9.96 -11.88 -10.98
CA ILE A 45 10.06 -10.42 -11.07
C ILE A 45 11.33 -9.92 -10.37
N ILE A 46 11.62 -10.38 -9.15
CA ILE A 46 12.83 -9.97 -8.41
C ILE A 46 14.09 -10.36 -9.20
N GLU A 47 14.13 -11.58 -9.73
CA GLU A 47 15.21 -12.08 -10.59
C GLU A 47 15.43 -11.16 -11.80
N TYR A 48 14.36 -10.86 -12.53
CA TYR A 48 14.41 -9.94 -13.67
C TYR A 48 14.92 -8.56 -13.26
N ILE A 49 14.40 -7.98 -12.17
CA ILE A 49 14.80 -6.65 -11.71
C ILE A 49 16.29 -6.66 -11.33
N GLU A 50 16.77 -7.66 -10.61
CA GLU A 50 18.18 -7.77 -10.21
C GLU A 50 19.11 -7.93 -11.41
N GLU A 51 18.73 -8.74 -12.41
CA GLU A 51 19.48 -8.87 -13.66
C GLU A 51 19.61 -7.52 -14.38
N ARG A 52 18.49 -6.79 -14.53
CA ARG A 52 18.47 -5.48 -15.19
C ARG A 52 19.25 -4.44 -14.40
N ARG A 53 19.05 -4.39 -13.09
CA ARG A 53 19.74 -3.48 -12.17
C ARG A 53 21.26 -3.63 -12.27
N LYS A 54 21.76 -4.88 -12.22
CA LYS A 54 23.19 -5.17 -12.38
C LYS A 54 23.71 -4.79 -13.76
N LYS A 55 22.98 -5.14 -14.82
CA LYS A 55 23.35 -4.81 -16.21
C LYS A 55 23.43 -3.31 -16.47
N GLU A 56 22.56 -2.54 -15.83
CA GLU A 56 22.48 -1.08 -15.99
C GLU A 56 23.26 -0.31 -14.91
N SER A 57 24.05 -1.01 -14.07
CA SER A 57 24.85 -0.41 -12.99
C SER A 57 24.03 0.42 -11.98
N ILE A 58 22.78 0.03 -11.76
CA ILE A 58 21.89 0.65 -10.77
C ILE A 58 22.26 0.13 -9.37
N GLY A 59 22.24 1.02 -8.36
CA GLY A 59 22.53 0.68 -6.97
C GLY A 59 21.59 -0.38 -6.39
N LYS A 60 21.88 -0.89 -5.19
CA LYS A 60 20.99 -1.84 -4.50
C LYS A 60 19.61 -1.22 -4.27
N ILE A 61 18.57 -2.04 -4.33
CA ILE A 61 17.21 -1.66 -4.02
C ILE A 61 16.62 -2.63 -3.01
N GLY A 62 15.64 -2.15 -2.25
CA GLY A 62 14.83 -2.94 -1.34
C GLY A 62 13.58 -3.50 -2.01
N TYR A 63 13.00 -4.52 -1.39
CA TYR A 63 11.80 -5.19 -1.88
C TYR A 63 10.75 -5.34 -0.79
N GLU A 64 9.49 -5.21 -1.19
CA GLU A 64 8.34 -5.64 -0.42
C GLU A 64 7.62 -6.73 -1.19
N ALA A 65 7.05 -7.72 -0.51
CA ALA A 65 6.21 -8.73 -1.16
C ALA A 65 4.85 -8.84 -0.47
N GLY A 66 3.81 -8.91 -1.30
CA GLY A 66 2.43 -9.08 -0.85
C GLY A 66 2.14 -10.54 -0.50
N ALA A 67 1.51 -10.76 0.66
CA ALA A 67 0.95 -12.06 1.05
C ALA A 67 -0.57 -11.99 1.31
N GLU A 68 -1.20 -10.84 1.08
CA GLU A 68 -2.57 -10.59 1.49
C GLU A 68 -3.63 -11.15 0.53
N LYS A 69 -4.68 -11.76 1.11
CA LYS A 69 -5.96 -11.97 0.44
C LYS A 69 -6.73 -10.65 0.56
N THR A 70 -6.91 -9.93 -0.54
CA THR A 70 -7.50 -8.58 -0.61
C THR A 70 -8.98 -8.44 -0.16
N ALA A 71 -9.60 -9.45 0.48
CA ALA A 71 -10.93 -9.31 1.07
C ALA A 71 -10.98 -9.82 2.54
N GLY A 72 -10.54 -8.97 3.47
CA GLY A 72 -11.10 -8.82 4.84
C GLY A 72 -11.38 -10.06 5.69
N GLY A 73 -10.66 -11.18 5.50
CA GLY A 73 -10.83 -12.41 6.26
C GLY A 73 -9.74 -12.65 7.31
N LEU A 74 -9.99 -13.57 8.25
CA LEU A 74 -9.00 -14.04 9.22
C LEU A 74 -7.73 -14.53 8.49
N THR A 75 -6.57 -14.00 8.91
CA THR A 75 -5.28 -14.40 8.35
C THR A 75 -4.94 -15.82 8.78
N ASP A 76 -4.78 -16.71 7.82
CA ASP A 76 -4.24 -18.05 8.09
C ASP A 76 -2.73 -17.95 8.32
N PHE A 77 -2.33 -17.91 9.59
CA PHE A 77 -0.93 -17.80 10.01
C PHE A 77 -0.05 -18.93 9.43
N ARG A 78 -0.61 -20.14 9.27
CA ARG A 78 0.14 -21.27 8.73
C ARG A 78 0.39 -21.06 7.24
N ALA A 79 -0.63 -20.69 6.48
CA ALA A 79 -0.47 -20.39 5.05
C ALA A 79 0.49 -19.20 4.83
N PHE A 80 0.45 -18.19 5.70
CA PHE A 80 1.36 -17.06 5.67
C PHE A 80 2.82 -17.48 5.93
N GLU A 81 3.07 -18.29 6.96
CA GLU A 81 4.42 -18.83 7.26
C GLU A 81 4.92 -19.78 6.17
N GLU A 82 4.06 -20.63 5.60
CA GLU A 82 4.40 -21.52 4.48
C GLU A 82 4.77 -20.71 3.21
N PHE A 83 4.01 -19.64 2.90
CA PHE A 83 4.36 -18.73 1.81
C PHE A 83 5.71 -18.07 2.03
N LEU A 84 5.93 -17.50 3.22
CA LEU A 84 7.18 -16.81 3.54
C LEU A 84 8.37 -17.77 3.46
N LYS A 85 8.25 -18.95 4.06
CA LYS A 85 9.28 -19.99 3.98
C LYS A 85 9.61 -20.34 2.53
N SER A 86 8.59 -20.58 1.70
CA SER A 86 8.79 -20.93 0.30
C SER A 86 9.44 -19.80 -0.51
N LEU A 87 9.03 -18.55 -0.25
CA LEU A 87 9.60 -17.39 -0.93
C LEU A 87 11.08 -17.20 -0.58
N ILE A 88 11.42 -17.27 0.70
CA ILE A 88 12.80 -17.11 1.16
C ILE A 88 13.69 -18.23 0.64
N GLN A 89 13.21 -19.48 0.67
CA GLN A 89 13.96 -20.61 0.13
C GLN A 89 14.27 -20.44 -1.36
N GLU A 90 13.29 -20.09 -2.20
CA GLU A 90 13.49 -19.90 -3.64
C GLU A 90 14.43 -18.72 -3.95
N LEU A 91 14.36 -17.63 -3.18
CA LEU A 91 15.27 -16.49 -3.34
C LEU A 91 16.70 -16.85 -2.94
N ASP A 92 16.88 -17.54 -1.82
CA ASP A 92 18.18 -17.97 -1.33
C ASP A 92 18.85 -18.96 -2.30
N GLU A 93 18.11 -19.94 -2.83
CA GLU A 93 18.59 -20.92 -3.81
C GLU A 93 19.10 -20.25 -5.10
N ARG A 94 18.56 -19.07 -5.45
CA ARG A 94 18.95 -18.28 -6.62
C ARG A 94 19.94 -17.16 -6.31
N ASN A 95 20.38 -17.02 -5.05
CA ASN A 95 21.22 -15.93 -4.58
C ASN A 95 20.62 -14.54 -4.90
N LEU A 96 19.31 -14.42 -4.72
CA LEU A 96 18.52 -13.19 -4.88
C LEU A 96 18.31 -12.53 -3.51
N PRO A 97 18.15 -11.20 -3.46
CA PRO A 97 17.85 -10.50 -2.22
C PRO A 97 16.50 -10.95 -1.66
N ARG A 98 16.46 -11.18 -0.35
CA ARG A 98 15.21 -11.36 0.40
C ARG A 98 14.45 -10.01 0.45
N PRO A 99 13.12 -10.02 0.57
CA PRO A 99 12.36 -8.79 0.81
C PRO A 99 12.76 -8.17 2.16
N ASP A 100 12.78 -6.83 2.21
CA ASP A 100 12.90 -6.09 3.46
C ASP A 100 11.58 -6.14 4.24
N PHE A 101 10.45 -6.21 3.53
CA PHE A 101 9.11 -6.21 4.10
C PHE A 101 8.21 -7.29 3.49
N ILE A 102 7.38 -7.92 4.32
CA ILE A 102 6.21 -8.68 3.89
C ILE A 102 4.96 -7.94 4.32
N VAL A 103 4.07 -7.74 3.37
CA VAL A 103 2.77 -7.13 3.63
C VAL A 103 1.78 -8.18 4.11
N GLY A 104 1.13 -7.92 5.24
CA GLY A 104 -0.02 -8.70 5.70
C GLY A 104 -1.16 -7.81 6.21
N GLN A 105 -2.29 -8.46 6.42
CA GLN A 105 -3.54 -7.81 6.82
C GLN A 105 -3.72 -7.91 8.34
N THR A 106 -3.84 -6.78 9.02
CA THR A 106 -3.99 -6.66 10.48
C THR A 106 -5.45 -6.41 10.91
N GLY A 107 -6.38 -6.40 9.96
CA GLY A 107 -7.80 -6.10 10.18
C GLY A 107 -8.18 -4.68 9.78
N THR A 108 -7.25 -3.90 9.25
CA THR A 108 -7.47 -2.52 8.78
C THR A 108 -8.23 -2.50 7.46
N LEU A 109 -9.22 -1.61 7.36
CA LEU A 109 -9.98 -1.39 6.14
C LEU A 109 -10.45 0.06 6.05
N ILE A 110 -9.97 0.80 5.06
CA ILE A 110 -10.43 2.17 4.84
C ILE A 110 -11.67 2.16 3.97
N LYS A 111 -12.74 2.82 4.44
CA LYS A 111 -13.85 3.26 3.61
C LYS A 111 -14.09 4.74 3.85
N MET A 112 -14.20 5.50 2.75
CA MET A 112 -14.38 6.95 2.81
C MET A 112 -13.27 7.63 3.64
N GLN A 113 -13.60 8.23 4.78
CA GLN A 113 -12.66 8.94 5.66
C GLN A 113 -12.57 8.25 7.03
N LYS A 114 -12.66 6.92 7.06
CA LYS A 114 -12.65 6.12 8.28
C LYS A 114 -11.93 4.80 8.05
N ASN A 115 -11.24 4.33 9.08
CA ASN A 115 -10.95 2.92 9.22
C ASN A 115 -12.22 2.25 9.76
N VAL A 116 -12.81 1.38 8.97
CA VAL A 116 -14.01 0.59 9.32
C VAL A 116 -13.67 -0.87 9.58
N GLY A 117 -12.39 -1.21 9.57
CA GLY A 117 -11.89 -2.52 9.94
C GLY A 117 -11.78 -2.69 11.45
N ASP A 118 -11.70 -3.95 11.89
CA ASP A 118 -11.40 -4.30 13.27
C ASP A 118 -9.91 -4.66 13.38
N PHE A 119 -9.07 -3.64 13.60
CA PHE A 119 -7.65 -3.85 13.87
C PHE A 119 -7.47 -4.85 15.01
N ASN A 120 -6.62 -5.85 14.80
CA ASN A 120 -6.38 -6.92 15.74
C ASN A 120 -4.88 -6.98 16.12
N SER A 121 -4.57 -6.59 17.35
CA SER A 121 -3.21 -6.55 17.88
C SER A 121 -2.56 -7.94 18.01
N ASP A 122 -3.32 -8.98 18.36
CA ASP A 122 -2.82 -10.37 18.43
C ASP A 122 -2.44 -10.87 17.02
N THR A 123 -3.26 -10.60 16.01
CA THR A 123 -2.95 -10.89 14.61
C THR A 123 -1.69 -10.16 14.16
N ALA A 124 -1.61 -8.84 14.39
CA ALA A 124 -0.45 -8.04 14.04
C ALA A 124 0.84 -8.58 14.68
N GLN A 125 0.79 -8.87 15.99
CA GLN A 125 1.94 -9.39 16.73
C GLN A 125 2.37 -10.78 16.24
N ARG A 126 1.43 -11.67 15.92
CA ARG A 126 1.74 -13.00 15.39
C ARG A 126 2.36 -12.94 14.00
N LEU A 127 1.83 -12.11 13.10
CA LEU A 127 2.40 -11.93 11.76
C LEU A 127 3.80 -11.31 11.83
N ALA A 128 3.98 -10.30 12.68
CA ALA A 128 5.28 -9.71 12.96
C ALA A 128 6.28 -10.73 13.55
N ALA A 129 5.83 -11.58 14.47
CA ALA A 129 6.67 -12.64 15.02
C ALA A 129 7.08 -13.66 13.95
N ILE A 130 6.16 -14.07 13.06
CA ILE A 130 6.47 -14.98 11.95
C ILE A 130 7.52 -14.37 11.02
N THR A 131 7.30 -13.16 10.51
CA THR A 131 8.25 -12.49 9.59
C THR A 131 9.65 -12.34 10.20
N ARG A 132 9.71 -11.99 11.48
CA ARG A 132 10.95 -11.84 12.24
C ARG A 132 11.78 -13.13 12.29
N LYS A 133 11.17 -14.32 12.34
CA LYS A 133 11.91 -15.61 12.29
C LYS A 133 12.74 -15.75 11.00
N TYR A 134 12.35 -15.09 9.92
CA TYR A 134 13.02 -15.13 8.63
C TYR A 134 13.89 -13.91 8.36
N GLY A 135 14.01 -12.99 9.33
CA GLY A 135 14.80 -11.77 9.20
C GLY A 135 14.16 -10.73 8.28
N VAL A 136 12.84 -10.75 8.12
CA VAL A 136 12.09 -9.80 7.29
C VAL A 136 11.17 -8.94 8.17
N GLY A 137 11.01 -7.67 7.83
CA GLY A 137 10.08 -6.77 8.51
C GLY A 137 8.63 -7.06 8.17
N PHE A 138 7.72 -6.83 9.11
CA PHE A 138 6.29 -6.87 8.83
C PHE A 138 5.78 -5.48 8.46
N LYS A 139 4.99 -5.41 7.40
CA LYS A 139 4.36 -4.18 6.94
C LYS A 139 2.85 -4.36 6.84
N GLU A 140 2.11 -3.32 7.20
CA GLU A 140 0.66 -3.26 6.99
C GLU A 140 0.26 -2.16 6.00
N HIS A 141 -0.93 -2.36 5.43
CA HIS A 141 -1.61 -1.35 4.63
C HIS A 141 -2.68 -0.65 5.48
N ASN A 142 -3.17 0.48 4.96
CA ASN A 142 -4.37 1.14 5.46
C ASN A 142 -4.30 1.61 6.93
N ALA A 143 -3.16 2.16 7.35
CA ALA A 143 -3.03 2.74 8.69
C ALA A 143 -3.73 4.10 8.83
N ASP A 144 -4.26 4.66 7.74
CA ASP A 144 -5.06 5.88 7.77
C ASP A 144 -6.27 5.76 8.73
N PHE A 145 -6.54 6.87 9.41
CA PHE A 145 -7.69 7.04 10.30
C PHE A 145 -7.77 6.03 11.46
N LEU A 146 -6.67 5.34 11.78
CA LEU A 146 -6.56 4.60 13.03
C LEU A 146 -6.43 5.57 14.21
N ASP A 147 -6.92 5.15 15.37
CA ASP A 147 -6.75 5.94 16.59
C ASP A 147 -5.26 6.02 16.98
N ASP A 148 -4.84 7.17 17.51
CA ASP A 148 -3.46 7.40 17.96
C ASP A 148 -2.98 6.33 18.95
N GLU A 149 -3.88 5.80 19.79
CA GLU A 149 -3.55 4.72 20.73
C GLU A 149 -3.20 3.41 20.03
N ILE A 150 -3.82 3.10 18.88
CA ILE A 150 -3.47 1.94 18.06
C ILE A 150 -2.12 2.16 17.39
N LEU A 151 -1.93 3.33 16.78
CA LEU A 151 -0.68 3.68 16.09
C LEU A 151 0.53 3.64 17.03
N LYS A 152 0.37 4.07 18.28
CA LYS A 152 1.42 4.00 19.31
C LYS A 152 1.83 2.56 19.64
N LEU A 153 0.94 1.59 19.50
CA LEU A 153 1.23 0.18 19.75
C LEU A 153 2.02 -0.48 18.61
N HIS A 154 2.03 0.08 17.40
CA HIS A 154 2.65 -0.56 16.23
C HIS A 154 4.11 -1.02 16.45
N PRO A 155 5.02 -0.20 17.00
CA PRO A 155 6.39 -0.65 17.26
C PRO A 155 6.46 -1.84 18.23
N ASP A 156 5.65 -1.82 19.30
CA ASP A 156 5.62 -2.88 20.32
C ASP A 156 5.01 -4.19 19.78
N LEU A 157 4.07 -4.08 18.85
CA LEU A 157 3.51 -5.21 18.12
C LEU A 157 4.47 -5.76 17.06
N GLY A 158 5.57 -5.05 16.76
CA GLY A 158 6.57 -5.45 15.78
C GLY A 158 6.20 -5.10 14.33
N ILE A 159 5.22 -4.22 14.12
CA ILE A 159 4.95 -3.62 12.81
C ILE A 159 6.12 -2.70 12.48
N THR A 160 6.86 -3.05 11.42
CA THR A 160 8.09 -2.35 11.02
C THR A 160 7.78 -1.14 10.13
N ALA A 161 6.72 -1.24 9.33
CA ALA A 161 6.27 -0.18 8.44
C ALA A 161 4.75 -0.22 8.26
N ALA A 162 4.15 0.92 7.93
CA ALA A 162 2.73 1.04 7.62
C ALA A 162 2.51 2.08 6.52
N ASN A 163 1.55 1.84 5.64
CA ASN A 163 1.15 2.81 4.62
C ASN A 163 0.04 3.74 5.15
N ALA A 164 0.21 5.04 4.91
CA ALA A 164 -0.82 6.06 5.04
C ALA A 164 -0.82 6.97 3.80
N GLY A 165 -1.98 7.45 3.36
CA GLY A 165 -2.12 8.29 2.17
C GLY A 165 -3.46 9.02 2.06
N PRO A 166 -4.60 8.32 1.97
CA PRO A 166 -5.95 8.90 1.96
C PRO A 166 -6.21 9.96 3.05
N GLU A 167 -5.66 9.79 4.25
CA GLU A 167 -5.80 10.74 5.35
C GLU A 167 -5.14 12.08 5.06
N PHE A 168 -3.93 12.08 4.48
CA PHE A 168 -3.26 13.32 4.08
C PHE A 168 -4.05 14.08 3.01
N SER A 169 -4.55 13.37 1.99
CA SER A 169 -5.40 13.96 0.95
C SER A 169 -6.71 14.51 1.53
N THR A 170 -7.24 13.86 2.57
CA THR A 170 -8.44 14.32 3.30
C THR A 170 -8.20 15.63 4.04
N VAL A 171 -7.05 15.77 4.69
CA VAL A 171 -6.65 17.04 5.33
C VAL A 171 -6.46 18.14 4.29
N GLU A 172 -5.84 17.82 3.16
CA GLU A 172 -5.62 18.75 2.05
C GLU A 172 -6.95 19.30 1.51
N ILE A 173 -7.91 18.43 1.16
CA ILE A 173 -9.19 18.88 0.61
C ILE A 173 -10.03 19.65 1.63
N LYS A 174 -10.02 19.26 2.92
CA LYS A 174 -10.67 20.02 4.00
C LYS A 174 -10.09 21.42 4.12
N THR A 175 -8.77 21.56 3.92
CA THR A 175 -8.09 22.85 3.95
C THR A 175 -8.48 23.72 2.76
N TYR A 176 -8.52 23.15 1.54
CA TYR A 176 -9.00 23.88 0.36
C TYR A 176 -10.43 24.41 0.52
N LEU A 177 -11.33 23.60 1.09
CA LEU A 177 -12.70 24.03 1.36
C LEU A 177 -12.74 25.23 2.32
N LYS A 178 -11.99 25.18 3.43
CA LYS A 178 -11.87 26.29 4.39
C LYS A 178 -11.29 27.55 3.74
N LEU A 179 -10.27 27.41 2.88
CA LEU A 179 -9.66 28.53 2.17
C LEU A 179 -10.63 29.18 1.18
N GLY A 180 -11.42 28.39 0.45
CA GLY A 180 -12.43 28.95 -0.44
C GLY A 180 -13.57 29.65 0.31
N ASP A 181 -13.91 29.21 1.52
CA ASP A 181 -14.86 29.96 2.36
C ASP A 181 -14.27 31.28 2.88
N ARG A 182 -12.99 31.28 3.25
CA ARG A 182 -12.26 32.51 3.60
C ARG A 182 -12.14 33.47 2.41
N GLU A 183 -11.94 32.97 1.21
CA GLU A 183 -11.90 33.78 -0.02
C GLU A 183 -13.25 34.49 -0.23
N LYS A 184 -14.36 33.75 -0.13
CA LYS A 184 -15.71 34.34 -0.23
C LYS A 184 -15.92 35.45 0.81
N GLU A 185 -15.46 35.23 2.04
CA GLU A 185 -15.57 36.22 3.11
C GLU A 185 -14.70 37.45 2.83
N ALA A 186 -13.48 37.27 2.34
CA ALA A 186 -12.61 38.37 1.96
C ALA A 186 -13.19 39.23 0.83
N VAL A 187 -13.91 38.63 -0.13
CA VAL A 187 -14.65 39.36 -1.17
C VAL A 187 -15.79 40.17 -0.54
N LYS A 188 -16.60 39.57 0.35
CA LYS A 188 -17.68 40.29 1.05
C LYS A 188 -17.17 41.48 1.87
N GLN A 189 -15.98 41.35 2.46
CA GLN A 189 -15.33 42.39 3.25
C GLN A 189 -14.58 43.42 2.40
N GLY A 190 -14.62 43.32 1.06
CA GLY A 190 -13.92 44.23 0.16
C GLY A 190 -12.40 44.09 0.17
N ARG A 191 -11.85 43.06 0.82
CA ARG A 191 -10.40 42.77 0.86
C ARG A 191 -9.91 42.13 -0.45
N LEU A 192 -10.82 41.48 -1.19
CA LEU A 192 -10.57 40.94 -2.52
C LEU A 192 -11.62 41.48 -3.50
N ARG A 193 -11.20 41.74 -4.74
CA ARG A 193 -12.10 42.24 -5.79
C ARG A 193 -13.08 41.17 -6.29
N SER A 194 -12.61 39.92 -6.41
CA SER A 194 -13.38 38.80 -6.94
C SER A 194 -12.82 37.46 -6.45
N PRO A 195 -13.61 36.38 -6.40
CA PRO A 195 -13.12 35.05 -6.07
C PRO A 195 -12.33 34.43 -7.23
N SER A 196 -11.44 33.47 -6.93
CA SER A 196 -10.64 32.71 -7.91
C SER A 196 -11.43 31.64 -8.67
N ASN A 197 -12.63 31.28 -8.19
CA ASN A 197 -13.45 30.15 -8.66
C ASN A 197 -12.81 28.76 -8.48
N PHE A 198 -11.71 28.63 -7.74
CA PHE A 198 -10.99 27.37 -7.55
C PHE A 198 -11.89 26.21 -7.09
N LEU A 199 -12.68 26.41 -6.03
CA LEU A 199 -13.56 25.36 -5.49
C LEU A 199 -14.65 24.91 -6.47
N SER A 200 -15.14 25.83 -7.31
CA SER A 200 -16.16 25.51 -8.31
C SER A 200 -15.57 24.60 -9.39
N VAL A 201 -14.39 24.98 -9.91
CA VAL A 201 -13.66 24.18 -10.90
C VAL A 201 -13.29 22.81 -10.31
N LEU A 202 -12.76 22.77 -9.10
CA LEU A 202 -12.37 21.53 -8.43
C LEU A 202 -13.55 20.56 -8.29
N ARG A 203 -14.70 21.04 -7.81
CA ARG A 203 -15.93 20.22 -7.66
C ARG A 203 -16.42 19.70 -9.01
N LYS A 204 -16.48 20.56 -10.01
CA LYS A 204 -16.88 20.18 -11.37
C LYS A 204 -15.98 19.06 -11.90
N ARG A 205 -14.66 19.24 -11.84
CA ARG A 205 -13.69 18.23 -12.31
C ARG A 205 -13.75 16.93 -11.53
N ALA A 206 -13.95 16.98 -10.21
CA ALA A 206 -14.10 15.79 -9.39
C ALA A 206 -15.34 14.98 -9.80
N LEU A 207 -16.49 15.65 -9.99
CA LEU A 207 -17.73 15.00 -10.40
C LEU A 207 -17.62 14.38 -11.81
N GLU A 208 -17.10 15.16 -12.77
CA GLU A 208 -16.87 14.72 -14.16
C GLU A 208 -15.92 13.51 -14.26
N SER A 209 -15.01 13.33 -13.29
CA SER A 209 -14.05 12.23 -13.33
C SER A 209 -14.66 10.84 -13.12
N GLU A 210 -15.83 10.77 -12.46
CA GLU A 210 -16.53 9.54 -12.04
C GLU A 210 -15.72 8.53 -11.20
N ARG A 211 -14.45 8.82 -10.88
CA ARG A 211 -13.54 7.94 -10.12
C ARG A 211 -14.04 7.63 -8.71
N TRP A 212 -14.92 8.48 -8.18
CA TRP A 212 -15.53 8.36 -6.86
C TRP A 212 -16.63 7.30 -6.76
N ARG A 213 -17.25 6.90 -7.88
CA ARG A 213 -18.47 6.06 -7.86
C ARG A 213 -18.29 4.73 -7.12
N LYS A 214 -17.15 4.06 -7.30
CA LYS A 214 -16.86 2.77 -6.67
C LYS A 214 -16.56 2.85 -5.17
N TRP A 215 -16.32 4.06 -4.66
CA TRP A 215 -15.91 4.30 -3.27
C TRP A 215 -17.06 4.76 -2.38
N LEU A 216 -18.20 5.12 -2.96
CA LEU A 216 -19.39 5.43 -2.18
C LEU A 216 -19.94 4.17 -1.52
N GLU A 217 -20.45 4.34 -0.31
CA GLU A 217 -21.28 3.33 0.33
C GLU A 217 -22.51 3.09 -0.56
N LYS A 218 -22.81 1.81 -0.80
CA LYS A 218 -24.06 1.44 -1.46
C LYS A 218 -25.16 1.62 -0.42
N ASN A 219 -26.03 2.60 -0.66
CA ASN A 219 -27.30 2.74 0.07
C ASN A 219 -28.19 1.53 -0.19
#